data_AF-A0A5C7SI72-F1
#
_entry.id   AF-A0A5C7SI72-F1
#
_cell.length_a   1.000
_cell.length_b   1.000
_cell.length_c   1.000
_cell.angle_alpha   90.00
_cell.angle_beta   90.00
_cell.angle_gamma   90.00
#
_symmetry.space_group_name_H-M   'P 1'
#
loop_
_entity.id
_entity.type
_entity.pdbx_description
1 polymer ?
#
loop_
_entity_poly.entity_id
_entity_poly.type
_entity_poly.pdbx_seq_one_letter_code
_entity_poly.pdbx_strand_id
1 'polypeptide(L)'
;MVKDKKSPHTSLLTQIRRGLFSQFRLDDDQADYTQIDTSIRNGVRMRGTNLWVLVFAIFVASIGLNVNSTAVIIGAMLISPLMGPIMGVGYGMAIYDFELVRRALKALGMA
;
A
#
# COMPACT_ATOMS: atom_id res chain seq x y z
N MET A 1 -48.87 15.96 -37.87
CA MET A 1 -47.69 15.14 -37.48
C MET A 1 -47.12 15.71 -36.19
N VAL A 2 -47.20 14.92 -35.13
CA VAL A 2 -46.97 15.28 -33.72
C VAL A 2 -45.49 15.56 -33.46
N LYS A 3 -45.18 16.72 -32.88
CA LYS A 3 -43.87 17.00 -32.28
C LYS A 3 -44.08 17.74 -30.96
N ASP A 4 -44.50 16.98 -29.95
CA ASP A 4 -44.64 17.45 -28.58
C ASP A 4 -43.60 16.77 -27.69
N LYS A 5 -42.95 17.58 -26.85
CA LYS A 5 -42.48 17.27 -25.48
C LYS A 5 -41.38 16.22 -25.29
N LYS A 6 -40.16 16.66 -24.92
CA LYS A 6 -39.30 15.89 -24.00
C LYS A 6 -38.62 16.79 -22.94
N SER A 7 -39.08 16.54 -21.71
CA SER A 7 -38.99 17.26 -20.45
C SER A 7 -37.56 17.49 -19.90
N PRO A 8 -37.29 18.58 -19.15
CA PRO A 8 -36.00 18.93 -18.51
C PRO A 8 -35.46 17.94 -17.44
N HIS A 9 -36.15 16.84 -17.13
CA HIS A 9 -35.78 15.88 -16.06
C HIS A 9 -34.80 14.76 -16.49
N THR A 10 -34.46 14.62 -17.78
CA THR A 10 -33.59 13.52 -18.27
C THR A 10 -32.09 13.84 -18.22
N SER A 11 -31.69 15.10 -18.01
CA SER A 11 -30.28 15.52 -17.91
C SER A 11 -29.66 15.17 -16.55
N LEU A 12 -30.43 15.16 -15.46
CA LEU A 12 -29.93 14.92 -14.10
C LEU A 12 -29.59 13.45 -13.84
N LEU A 13 -30.44 12.52 -14.28
CA LEU A 13 -30.17 11.08 -14.13
C LEU A 13 -28.94 10.63 -14.92
N THR A 14 -28.68 11.27 -16.05
CA THR A 14 -27.48 11.00 -16.86
C THR A 14 -26.22 11.58 -16.22
N GLN A 15 -26.30 12.73 -15.53
CA GLN A 15 -25.18 13.34 -14.80
C GLN A 15 -24.82 12.55 -13.53
N ILE A 16 -25.81 12.11 -12.74
CA ILE A 16 -25.57 11.29 -11.54
C ILE A 16 -24.93 9.96 -11.93
N ARG A 17 -25.42 9.31 -13.00
CA ARG A 17 -24.81 8.08 -13.51
C ARG A 17 -23.38 8.31 -14.01
N ARG A 18 -23.10 9.40 -14.72
CA ARG A 18 -21.73 9.70 -15.19
C ARG A 18 -20.76 10.02 -14.04
N GLY A 19 -21.21 10.73 -13.00
CA GLY A 19 -20.41 11.01 -11.80
C GLY A 19 -20.08 9.76 -10.98
N LEU A 20 -21.03 8.81 -10.88
CA LEU A 20 -20.78 7.54 -10.21
C LEU A 20 -19.83 6.64 -11.01
N PHE A 21 -19.97 6.62 -12.35
CA PHE A 21 -19.06 5.85 -13.21
C PHE A 21 -17.67 6.50 -13.37
N SER A 22 -17.51 7.81 -13.15
CA SER A 22 -16.19 8.44 -13.15
C SER A 22 -15.35 8.09 -11.93
N GLN A 23 -15.98 7.85 -10.76
CA GLN A 23 -15.28 7.36 -9.57
C GLN A 23 -14.81 5.90 -9.71
N PHE A 24 -15.43 5.12 -10.61
CA PHE A 24 -15.13 3.70 -10.85
C PHE A 24 -14.11 3.45 -11.98
N ARG A 25 -13.51 4.50 -12.55
CA ARG A 25 -12.42 4.36 -13.52
C ARG A 25 -11.09 4.10 -12.81
N LEU A 26 -10.79 2.82 -12.58
CA LEU A 26 -9.60 2.33 -11.88
C LEU A 26 -8.28 2.48 -12.67
N ASP A 27 -8.33 2.70 -13.99
CA ASP A 27 -7.14 2.86 -14.83
C ASP A 27 -6.39 4.19 -14.62
N ASP A 28 -7.06 5.25 -14.16
CA ASP A 28 -6.44 6.58 -14.01
C ASP A 28 -5.52 6.67 -12.75
N ASP A 29 -5.78 5.82 -11.74
CA ASP A 29 -5.06 5.82 -10.45
C ASP A 29 -3.87 4.84 -10.42
N GLN A 30 -3.59 4.14 -11.52
CA GLN A 30 -2.46 3.22 -11.58
C GLN A 30 -1.15 4.00 -11.68
N ALA A 31 -0.27 3.81 -10.68
CA ALA A 31 1.08 4.36 -10.72
C ALA A 31 1.87 3.80 -11.91
N ASP A 32 2.66 4.66 -12.55
CA ASP A 32 3.54 4.28 -13.65
C ASP A 32 4.52 3.17 -13.21
N TYR A 33 4.82 2.22 -14.10
CA TYR A 33 5.70 1.09 -13.81
C TYR A 33 7.08 1.51 -13.27
N THR A 34 7.64 2.61 -13.77
CA THR A 34 8.94 3.13 -13.33
C THR A 34 8.87 3.70 -11.91
N GLN A 35 7.72 4.29 -11.55
CA GLN A 35 7.46 4.80 -10.21
C GLN A 35 7.28 3.64 -9.21
N ILE A 36 6.63 2.55 -9.62
CA ILE A 36 6.47 1.35 -8.80
C ILE A 36 7.84 0.72 -8.50
N ASP A 37 8.67 0.47 -9.52
CA ASP A 37 10.01 -0.11 -9.35
C ASP A 37 10.87 0.75 -8.40
N THR A 38 10.90 2.07 -8.63
CA THR A 38 11.68 3.00 -7.82
C THR A 38 11.19 3.02 -6.36
N SER A 39 9.88 3.03 -6.14
CA SER A 39 9.28 3.04 -4.81
C SER A 39 9.60 1.77 -4.02
N ILE A 40 9.50 0.59 -4.68
CA ILE A 40 9.84 -0.69 -4.05
C ILE A 40 11.34 -0.77 -3.74
N ARG A 41 12.21 -0.39 -4.69
CA ARG A 41 13.67 -0.37 -4.49
C ARG A 41 14.09 0.55 -3.35
N ASN A 42 13.41 1.68 -3.18
CA ASN A 42 13.63 2.60 -2.06
C ASN A 42 13.09 2.02 -0.75
N GLY A 43 11.93 1.38 -0.76
CA GLY A 43 11.31 0.75 0.41
C GLY A 43 12.14 -0.40 0.99
N VAL A 44 12.95 -1.09 0.19
CA VAL A 44 13.87 -2.14 0.66
C VAL A 44 14.99 -1.61 1.56
N ARG A 45 15.35 -0.32 1.42
CA ARG A 45 16.46 0.27 2.18
C ARG A 45 16.02 0.61 3.60
N MET A 46 16.20 -0.31 4.53
CA MET A 46 16.10 -0.02 5.97
C MET A 46 17.35 0.73 6.43
N ARG A 47 17.27 2.06 6.54
CA ARG A 47 18.32 2.90 7.15
C ARG A 47 18.03 3.14 8.63
N GLY A 48 19.10 3.48 9.38
CA GLY A 48 19.18 3.48 10.85
C GLY A 48 17.91 3.87 11.60
N THR A 49 17.24 4.96 11.24
CA THR A 49 16.00 5.39 11.92
C THR A 49 14.89 4.34 11.88
N ASN A 50 14.65 3.69 10.73
CA ASN A 50 13.63 2.65 10.61
C ASN A 50 13.97 1.42 11.45
N LEU A 51 15.26 1.06 11.54
CA LEU A 51 15.71 -0.04 12.41
C LEU A 51 15.51 0.28 13.89
N TRP A 52 15.79 1.51 14.31
CA TRP A 52 15.50 1.94 15.68
C TRP A 52 14.01 1.87 16.01
N VAL A 53 13.15 2.35 15.11
CA VAL A 53 11.68 2.26 15.26
C VAL A 53 11.23 0.80 15.33
N LEU A 54 11.83 -0.08 14.52
CA LEU A 54 11.55 -1.51 14.55
C LEU A 54 11.89 -2.14 15.91
N VAL A 55 13.05 -1.82 16.50
CA VAL A 55 13.44 -2.30 17.83
C VAL A 55 12.41 -1.87 18.88
N PHE A 56 11.95 -0.62 18.83
CA PHE A 56 10.86 -0.17 19.71
C PHE A 56 9.55 -0.91 19.46
N ALA A 57 9.18 -1.18 18.20
CA ALA A 57 7.98 -1.95 17.87
C ALA A 57 8.03 -3.37 18.44
N ILE A 58 9.19 -4.04 18.42
CA ILE A 58 9.39 -5.36 19.03
C ILE A 58 9.19 -5.30 20.54
N PHE A 59 9.73 -4.28 21.22
CA PHE A 59 9.50 -4.11 22.66
C PHE A 59 8.04 -3.85 22.98
N VAL A 60 7.36 -2.98 22.24
CA VAL A 60 5.93 -2.70 22.42
C VAL A 60 5.09 -3.95 22.17
N ALA A 61 5.38 -4.72 21.12
CA ALA A 61 4.72 -5.99 20.85
C ALA A 61 4.95 -7.01 21.99
N SER A 62 6.17 -7.08 22.52
CA SER A 62 6.52 -7.96 23.64
C SER A 62 5.77 -7.57 24.92
N ILE A 63 5.70 -6.28 25.22
CA ILE A 63 4.90 -5.75 26.34
C ILE A 63 3.42 -6.08 26.10
N GLY A 64 2.91 -5.84 24.89
CA GLY A 64 1.54 -6.14 24.47
C GLY A 64 1.16 -7.61 24.67
N LEU A 65 2.06 -8.53 24.33
CA LEU A 65 1.90 -9.96 24.56
C LEU A 65 1.93 -10.31 26.05
N ASN A 66 2.82 -9.68 26.83
CA ASN A 66 2.89 -9.88 28.28
C ASN A 66 1.64 -9.39 29.02
N VAL A 67 1.04 -8.27 28.59
CA VAL A 67 -0.21 -7.76 29.16
C VAL A 67 -1.47 -8.34 28.49
N ASN A 68 -1.31 -9.30 27.57
CA ASN A 68 -2.38 -9.95 26.83
C ASN A 68 -3.33 -8.95 26.12
N SER A 69 -2.75 -7.89 25.54
CA SER A 69 -3.50 -6.81 24.87
C SER A 69 -3.32 -6.84 23.36
N THR A 70 -4.34 -7.31 22.67
CA THR A 70 -4.40 -7.31 21.20
C THR A 70 -4.26 -5.90 20.62
N ALA A 71 -4.82 -4.88 21.28
CA ALA A 71 -4.74 -3.49 20.81
C ALA A 71 -3.28 -3.00 20.69
N VAL A 72 -2.42 -3.36 21.66
CA VAL A 72 -1.00 -2.98 21.65
C VAL A 72 -0.24 -3.75 20.55
N ILE A 73 -0.56 -5.03 20.35
CA ILE A 73 0.04 -5.87 19.31
C ILE A 73 -0.28 -5.31 17.91
N ILE A 74 -1.53 -4.94 17.65
CA ILE A 74 -1.92 -4.32 16.38
C ILE A 74 -1.25 -2.95 16.20
N GLY A 75 -1.13 -2.15 17.28
CA GLY A 75 -0.40 -0.89 17.24
C GLY A 75 1.06 -1.05 16.81
N ALA A 76 1.75 -2.08 17.31
CA ALA A 76 3.11 -2.40 16.90
C ALA A 76 3.20 -2.80 15.42
N MET A 77 2.21 -3.53 14.89
CA MET A 77 2.14 -3.88 13.47
C MET A 77 2.02 -2.65 12.56
N LEU A 78 1.26 -1.63 12.97
CA LEU A 78 1.04 -0.41 12.18
C LEU A 78 2.29 0.49 12.07
N ILE A 79 3.14 0.47 13.10
CA ILE A 79 4.33 1.33 13.18
C ILE A 79 5.56 0.63 12.57
N SER A 80 5.52 -0.69 12.41
CA SER A 80 6.67 -1.48 11.96
C SER A 80 7.01 -1.24 10.48
N PRO A 81 8.24 -0.79 10.15
CA PRO A 81 8.65 -0.48 8.78
C PRO A 81 9.05 -1.71 7.94
N LEU A 82 8.58 -2.92 8.28
CA LEU A 82 8.92 -4.17 7.59
C LEU A 82 8.25 -4.37 6.23
N MET A 83 7.19 -3.62 5.94
CA MET A 83 6.43 -3.77 4.69
C MET A 83 7.30 -3.54 3.44
N GLY A 84 8.27 -2.63 3.48
CA GLY A 84 9.17 -2.33 2.36
C GLY A 84 10.04 -3.53 1.94
N PRO A 85 10.84 -4.10 2.85
CA PRO A 85 11.61 -5.32 2.56
C PRO A 85 10.77 -6.52 2.10
N ILE A 86 9.61 -6.77 2.72
CA ILE A 86 8.73 -7.89 2.33
C ILE A 86 8.22 -7.71 0.89
N MET A 87 7.74 -6.51 0.55
CA MET A 87 7.31 -6.17 -0.81
C MET A 87 8.46 -6.27 -1.81
N GLY A 88 9.67 -5.87 -1.43
CA GLY A 88 10.85 -5.98 -2.27
C GLY A 88 11.28 -7.41 -2.59
N VAL A 89 11.14 -8.35 -1.63
CA VAL A 89 11.36 -9.78 -1.89
C VAL A 89 10.33 -10.30 -2.89
N GLY A 90 9.04 -10.03 -2.66
CA GLY A 90 7.96 -10.48 -3.56
C GLY A 90 8.08 -9.90 -4.97
N TYR A 91 8.34 -8.60 -5.07
CA TYR A 91 8.54 -7.92 -6.35
C TYR A 91 9.79 -8.42 -7.06
N GLY A 92 10.92 -8.51 -6.37
CA GLY A 92 12.17 -9.04 -6.92
C GLY A 92 12.02 -10.47 -7.43
N MET A 93 11.24 -11.32 -6.75
CA MET A 93 10.89 -12.65 -7.26
C MET A 93 10.02 -12.59 -8.52
N ALA A 94 9.02 -11.70 -8.56
CA ALA A 94 8.13 -11.55 -9.72
C ALA A 94 8.87 -11.10 -10.99
N ILE A 95 9.90 -10.23 -10.85
CA ILE A 95 10.72 -9.74 -11.97
C ILE A 95 12.03 -10.51 -12.16
N TYR A 96 12.27 -11.58 -11.38
CA TYR A 96 13.53 -12.35 -11.36
C TYR A 96 14.81 -11.53 -11.10
N ASP A 97 14.71 -10.44 -10.31
CA ASP A 97 15.85 -9.62 -9.88
C ASP A 97 16.45 -10.18 -8.57
N PHE A 98 17.38 -11.13 -8.72
CA PHE A 98 18.06 -11.77 -7.60
C PHE A 98 18.87 -10.79 -6.73
N GLU A 99 19.32 -9.66 -7.29
CA GLU A 99 20.03 -8.65 -6.52
C GLU A 99 19.09 -7.94 -5.55
N LEU A 100 17.90 -7.56 -6.03
CA LEU A 100 16.86 -6.95 -5.21
C LEU A 100 16.40 -7.91 -4.11
N VAL A 101 16.15 -9.18 -4.45
CA VAL A 101 15.78 -10.23 -3.48
C VAL A 101 16.84 -10.37 -2.39
N ARG A 102 18.12 -10.47 -2.76
CA ARG A 102 19.20 -10.62 -1.78
C ARG A 102 19.34 -9.39 -0.87
N ARG A 103 19.16 -8.18 -1.41
CA ARG A 103 19.16 -6.94 -0.61
C ARG A 103 18.00 -6.90 0.36
N ALA A 104 16.80 -7.26 -0.09
CA ALA A 104 15.60 -7.29 0.73
C ALA A 104 15.64 -8.38 1.82
N LEU A 105 16.18 -9.56 1.50
CA LEU A 105 16.44 -10.62 2.48
C LEU A 105 17.47 -10.21 3.51
N LYS A 106 18.56 -9.52 3.12
CA LYS A 106 19.52 -8.97 4.09
C LYS A 106 18.88 -7.95 5.03
N ALA A 107 17.99 -7.10 4.51
CA ALA A 107 17.26 -6.13 5.32
C ALA A 107 16.30 -6.82 6.32
N LEU A 108 15.62 -7.88 5.89
CA LEU A 108 14.79 -8.73 6.76
C LEU A 108 15.59 -9.54 7.77
N GLY A 109 16.80 -10.00 7.43
CA GLY A 109 17.66 -10.74 8.34
C GLY A 109 18.38 -9.86 9.38
N MET A 110 18.42 -8.54 9.16
CA MET A 110 18.91 -7.56 10.14
C MET A 110 17.80 -7.05 11.08
N ALA A 111 16.54 -7.35 10.76
CA ALA A 111 15.37 -7.06 11.58
C ALA A 111 15.20 -8.09 12.69
#